data_AF-A0AA95IYB9-F1
#
_entry.id   AF-A0AA95IYB9-F1
#
_cell.length_a   1.000
_cell.length_b   1.000
_cell.length_c   1.000
_cell.angle_alpha   90.00
_cell.angle_beta   90.00
_cell.angle_gamma   90.00
#
_symmetry.space_group_name_H-M   'P 1'
#
loop_
_entity.id
_entity.type
_entity.pdbx_description
1 polymer ?
#
loop_
_entity_poly.entity_id
_entity_poly.type
_entity_poly.pdbx_seq_one_letter_code
_entity_poly.pdbx_strand_id
1 'polypeptide(L)'
;MNFAKQQLLADNWQQIIEVSQRYQAEQVFTPYQEQVENFVMRVPLVGLFSAGKSTLINKLINDNLLSVQITPETAMAVEFYYTDEDEKFIGHYANKEIVLNRDDISNQNFEKLSNNTDTGSHTWVSAYIKASVLQQFPHISLVDLPGLESNLISHSQMIDNYIQKSLAYALVVSAEDGELRSSTQQFLHEMSLSQTPIILIVTKSDSKTESDAQDVLTKVESSITALLGRKPLKSVLVSARKNRNLDEVLQAFSLIESKAESRFNQVVVYPIVEKANFLSQNLDKLINTDDATIEQLQAEKQSLVDEMTAFKKKLAKDTDRLDMQTQGVVKNVTHSVESRLTAQLDTLASSVLSSQDISPMIENTVRIAVTEGLQTELAPVIQSYIKTINAEMPNSLKVDTPTVHLDDVTDNDWNFSDVVTTLAPVLALLKIHPIVAVVSTILLPVFAKLADMFMSSSKREAQLEAQRESARQSVLNQVIPQVIINVNQALTTIVRDNINQAKSTMETLMNERASLVQQQLEQKEQDIQASQAEQEKRKQVYKSDQVFFTQLIAQLAD
;
A
#
# COMPACT_ATOMS: atom_id res chain seq x y z
N MET A 1 -1.82 -20.81 -16.19
CA MET A 1 -2.56 -20.96 -17.45
C MET A 1 -3.08 -19.58 -17.78
N ASN A 2 -2.51 -18.89 -18.76
CA ASN A 2 -2.77 -17.47 -18.94
C ASN A 2 -4.23 -17.19 -19.32
N PHE A 3 -4.78 -16.06 -18.85
CA PHE A 3 -6.06 -15.56 -19.34
C PHE A 3 -5.99 -15.21 -20.83
N ALA A 4 -7.12 -15.17 -21.54
CA ALA A 4 -7.13 -14.86 -22.96
C ALA A 4 -6.48 -13.49 -23.25
N LYS A 5 -6.82 -12.47 -22.46
CA LYS A 5 -6.23 -11.12 -22.56
C LYS A 5 -4.77 -11.07 -22.15
N GLN A 6 -4.36 -11.89 -21.18
CA GLN A 6 -2.96 -12.02 -20.79
C GLN A 6 -2.13 -12.64 -21.91
N GLN A 7 -2.63 -13.71 -22.53
CA GLN A 7 -1.96 -14.36 -23.67
C GLN A 7 -1.87 -13.40 -24.85
N LEU A 8 -2.94 -12.66 -25.15
CA LEU A 8 -2.92 -11.64 -26.20
C LEU A 8 -1.85 -10.57 -25.95
N LEU A 9 -1.74 -10.07 -24.71
CA LEU A 9 -0.69 -9.12 -24.34
C LEU A 9 0.71 -9.73 -24.46
N ALA A 10 0.90 -10.98 -24.03
CA ALA A 10 2.18 -11.68 -24.12
C ALA A 10 2.61 -11.90 -25.57
N ASP A 11 1.70 -12.37 -26.43
CA ASP A 11 1.96 -12.62 -27.85
C ASP A 11 2.32 -11.35 -28.61
N ASN A 12 1.75 -10.21 -28.21
CA ASN A 12 2.03 -8.90 -28.81
C ASN A 12 3.09 -8.10 -28.04
N TRP A 13 3.65 -8.60 -26.93
CA TRP A 13 4.48 -7.80 -26.03
C TRP A 13 5.71 -7.22 -26.72
N GLN A 14 6.41 -8.06 -27.49
CA GLN A 14 7.58 -7.62 -28.25
C GLN A 14 7.20 -6.50 -29.23
N GLN A 15 6.08 -6.63 -29.94
CA GLN A 15 5.63 -5.61 -30.88
C GLN A 15 5.17 -4.33 -30.17
N ILE A 16 4.51 -4.43 -28.99
CA ILE A 16 4.17 -3.27 -28.15
C ILE A 16 5.44 -2.50 -27.78
N ILE A 17 6.49 -3.20 -27.33
CA ILE A 17 7.77 -2.60 -26.97
C ILE A 17 8.49 -2.03 -28.20
N GLU A 18 8.57 -2.74 -29.32
CA GLU A 18 9.22 -2.26 -30.54
C GLU A 18 8.53 -1.03 -31.15
N VAL A 19 7.19 -1.03 -31.19
CA VAL A 19 6.42 0.12 -31.66
C VAL A 19 6.62 1.28 -30.68
N SER A 20 6.45 1.07 -29.38
CA SER A 20 6.62 2.14 -28.39
C SER A 20 8.04 2.69 -28.32
N GLN A 21 9.07 1.86 -28.55
CA GLN A 21 10.48 2.29 -28.59
C GLN A 21 10.78 3.23 -29.76
N ARG A 22 10.16 3.01 -30.94
CA ARG A 22 10.24 3.98 -32.06
C ARG A 22 9.73 5.36 -31.67
N TYR A 23 8.89 5.40 -30.65
CA TYR A 23 8.31 6.61 -30.08
C TYR A 23 8.80 6.88 -28.65
N GLN A 24 9.96 6.34 -28.23
CA GLN A 24 10.56 6.59 -26.90
C GLN A 24 9.57 6.44 -25.72
N ALA A 25 8.58 5.56 -25.87
CA ALA A 25 7.47 5.37 -24.95
C ALA A 25 7.50 3.97 -24.31
N GLU A 26 8.57 3.19 -24.48
CA GLU A 26 8.67 1.84 -23.95
C GLU A 26 8.59 1.80 -22.41
N GLN A 27 9.13 2.84 -21.76
CA GLN A 27 9.14 2.97 -20.29
C GLN A 27 7.74 2.98 -19.67
N VAL A 28 6.71 3.41 -20.42
CA VAL A 28 5.34 3.42 -19.88
C VAL A 28 4.74 2.00 -19.85
N PHE A 29 5.25 1.05 -20.65
CA PHE A 29 4.76 -0.33 -20.69
C PHE A 29 5.59 -1.28 -19.85
N THR A 30 6.92 -1.06 -19.74
CA THR A 30 7.86 -1.92 -18.99
C THR A 30 7.38 -2.34 -17.59
N PRO A 31 6.75 -1.47 -16.75
CA PRO A 31 6.27 -1.86 -15.42
C PRO A 31 5.26 -3.01 -15.41
N TYR A 32 4.58 -3.27 -16.53
CA TYR A 32 3.57 -4.34 -16.64
C TYR A 32 4.13 -5.66 -17.15
N GLN A 33 5.40 -5.69 -17.60
CA GLN A 33 5.99 -6.88 -18.24
C GLN A 33 5.87 -8.13 -17.35
N GLU A 34 6.28 -8.01 -16.09
CA GLU A 34 6.25 -9.13 -15.14
C GLU A 34 4.83 -9.66 -14.94
N GLN A 35 3.84 -8.76 -14.90
CA GLN A 35 2.43 -9.15 -14.72
C GLN A 35 1.82 -9.74 -15.99
N VAL A 36 2.27 -9.32 -17.17
CA VAL A 36 1.86 -9.94 -18.45
C VAL A 36 2.45 -11.35 -18.57
N GLU A 37 3.72 -11.52 -18.21
CA GLU A 37 4.41 -12.81 -18.26
C GLU A 37 3.88 -13.77 -17.20
N ASN A 38 3.80 -13.32 -15.94
CA ASN A 38 3.51 -14.16 -14.77
C ASN A 38 2.59 -13.44 -13.77
N PHE A 39 1.32 -13.25 -14.13
CA PHE A 39 0.35 -12.67 -13.21
C PHE A 39 0.10 -13.59 -12.01
N VAL A 40 0.32 -13.06 -10.80
CA VAL A 40 0.04 -13.76 -9.55
C VAL A 40 -0.61 -12.84 -8.54
N MET A 41 -1.76 -13.26 -8.02
CA MET A 41 -2.42 -12.68 -6.86
C MET A 41 -1.83 -13.25 -5.57
N ARG A 42 -1.13 -12.41 -4.82
CA ARG A 42 -0.69 -12.74 -3.47
C ARG A 42 -1.89 -12.70 -2.52
N VAL A 43 -2.08 -13.80 -1.78
CA VAL A 43 -3.16 -13.98 -0.80
C VAL A 43 -2.54 -14.23 0.57
N PRO A 44 -2.22 -13.16 1.32
CA PRO A 44 -1.73 -13.28 2.68
C PRO A 44 -2.76 -13.83 3.65
N LEU A 45 -2.28 -14.75 4.49
CA LEU A 45 -2.99 -15.20 5.67
C LEU A 45 -2.69 -14.22 6.81
N VAL A 46 -3.72 -13.52 7.27
CA VAL A 46 -3.60 -12.46 8.27
C VAL A 46 -4.34 -12.85 9.53
N GLY A 47 -3.68 -12.76 10.68
CA GLY A 47 -4.27 -13.12 11.96
C GLY A 47 -3.26 -13.06 13.10
N LEU A 48 -3.70 -13.31 14.33
CA LEU A 48 -2.81 -13.37 15.49
C LEU A 48 -1.70 -14.43 15.29
N PHE A 49 -0.61 -14.31 16.06
CA PHE A 49 0.53 -15.23 15.98
C PHE A 49 0.07 -16.70 16.12
N SER A 50 -0.71 -16.98 17.16
CA SER A 50 -1.23 -18.32 17.49
C SER A 50 -2.55 -18.71 16.80
N ALA A 51 -2.94 -17.99 15.74
CA ALA A 51 -4.18 -18.27 14.99
C ALA A 51 -4.09 -19.54 14.11
N GLY A 52 -2.92 -20.16 13.98
CA GLY A 52 -2.75 -21.43 13.24
C GLY A 52 -2.56 -21.27 11.72
N LYS A 53 -2.03 -20.12 11.28
CA LYS A 53 -1.75 -19.81 9.86
C LYS A 53 -0.78 -20.79 9.21
N SER A 54 0.43 -20.91 9.76
CA SER A 54 1.47 -21.82 9.26
C SER A 54 1.04 -23.29 9.34
N THR A 55 0.28 -23.68 10.38
CA THR A 55 -0.32 -25.02 10.49
C THR A 55 -1.31 -25.29 9.37
N LEU A 56 -2.16 -24.31 9.05
CA LEU A 56 -3.11 -24.42 7.96
C LEU A 56 -2.38 -24.55 6.61
N ILE A 57 -1.38 -23.72 6.36
CA ILE A 57 -0.57 -23.79 5.13
C ILE A 57 0.10 -25.15 5.00
N ASN A 58 0.85 -25.60 6.01
CA ASN A 58 1.49 -26.93 6.02
C ASN A 58 0.49 -28.05 5.69
N LYS A 59 -0.72 -27.95 6.24
CA LYS A 59 -1.78 -28.93 5.99
C LYS A 59 -2.33 -28.87 4.58
N LEU A 60 -2.49 -27.68 4.00
CA LEU A 60 -2.94 -27.47 2.61
C LEU A 60 -1.91 -27.98 1.61
N ILE A 61 -0.63 -27.65 1.80
CA ILE A 61 0.46 -28.12 0.92
C ILE A 61 0.84 -29.58 1.18
N ASN A 62 0.30 -30.18 2.26
CA ASN A 62 0.58 -31.53 2.73
C ASN A 62 2.08 -31.78 3.02
N ASP A 63 2.73 -30.79 3.62
CA ASP A 63 4.16 -30.78 3.94
C ASP A 63 4.41 -29.95 5.20
N ASN A 64 5.37 -30.35 6.03
CA ASN A 64 5.75 -29.63 7.25
C ASN A 64 6.91 -28.66 6.96
N LEU A 65 6.69 -27.76 6.01
CA LEU A 65 7.73 -26.85 5.52
C LEU A 65 7.89 -25.61 6.42
N LEU A 66 6.84 -25.16 7.11
CA LEU A 66 6.89 -24.03 8.03
C LEU A 66 7.03 -24.51 9.49
N SER A 67 7.84 -23.81 10.29
CA SER A 67 7.84 -23.97 11.76
C SER A 67 6.47 -23.61 12.35
N VAL A 68 6.04 -24.36 13.38
CA VAL A 68 4.75 -24.19 14.08
C VAL A 68 4.96 -23.87 15.57
N GLN A 69 6.17 -23.49 15.99
CA GLN A 69 6.44 -23.14 17.38
C GLN A 69 5.71 -21.85 17.80
N ILE A 70 5.33 -21.75 19.08
CA ILE A 70 4.54 -20.62 19.64
C ILE A 70 5.46 -19.43 20.05
N THR A 71 6.73 -19.47 19.66
CA THR A 71 7.73 -18.40 19.83
C THR A 71 7.66 -17.43 18.65
N PRO A 72 7.84 -16.09 18.84
CA PRO A 72 7.70 -15.08 17.78
C PRO A 72 8.82 -15.22 16.73
N GLU A 73 8.71 -16.21 15.84
CA GLU A 73 9.78 -16.61 14.92
C GLU A 73 9.50 -16.26 13.46
N THR A 74 8.23 -16.05 13.08
CA THR A 74 7.91 -15.57 11.72
C THR A 74 8.31 -14.12 11.60
N ALA A 75 9.59 -13.87 11.37
CA ALA A 75 10.14 -12.54 11.13
C ALA A 75 10.14 -12.18 9.64
N MET A 76 9.65 -13.05 8.76
CA MET A 76 9.73 -12.87 7.31
C MET A 76 8.57 -13.56 6.58
N ALA A 77 8.06 -12.90 5.54
CA ALA A 77 6.99 -13.46 4.71
C ALA A 77 7.50 -14.58 3.80
N VAL A 78 6.68 -15.63 3.65
CA VAL A 78 6.96 -16.76 2.75
C VAL A 78 5.82 -16.89 1.74
N GLU A 79 6.15 -16.74 0.46
CA GLU A 79 5.26 -16.86 -0.68
C GLU A 79 5.37 -18.27 -1.28
N PHE A 80 4.24 -18.96 -1.47
CA PHE A 80 4.20 -20.33 -1.97
C PHE A 80 3.74 -20.38 -3.42
N TYR A 81 4.59 -20.94 -4.28
CA TYR A 81 4.37 -21.08 -5.71
C TYR A 81 4.38 -22.56 -6.12
N TYR A 82 3.56 -22.91 -7.09
CA TYR A 82 3.62 -24.21 -7.73
C TYR A 82 4.83 -24.31 -8.67
N THR A 83 5.49 -25.46 -8.70
CA THR A 83 6.47 -25.80 -9.74
C THR A 83 6.33 -27.28 -10.13
N ASP A 84 6.51 -27.58 -11.42
CA ASP A 84 6.68 -28.96 -11.91
C ASP A 84 8.16 -29.41 -11.85
N GLU A 85 9.09 -28.46 -11.71
CA GLU A 85 10.54 -28.67 -11.57
C GLU A 85 10.95 -28.97 -10.13
N ASP A 86 12.25 -29.16 -9.88
CA ASP A 86 12.75 -29.38 -8.52
C ASP A 86 12.42 -28.22 -7.57
N GLU A 87 12.23 -28.54 -6.29
CA GLU A 87 11.91 -27.53 -5.26
C GLU A 87 13.01 -26.46 -5.21
N LYS A 88 12.59 -25.19 -5.17
CA LYS A 88 13.50 -24.04 -5.14
C LYS A 88 13.04 -23.05 -4.08
N PHE A 89 13.98 -22.58 -3.26
CA PHE A 89 13.74 -21.57 -2.24
C PHE A 89 14.64 -20.36 -2.52
N ILE A 90 14.03 -19.19 -2.63
CA ILE A 90 14.73 -17.94 -2.97
C ILE A 90 14.43 -16.91 -1.90
N GLY A 91 15.46 -16.37 -1.26
CA GLY A 91 15.37 -15.18 -0.44
C GLY A 91 15.61 -13.93 -1.27
N HIS A 92 14.72 -12.96 -1.21
CA HIS A 92 14.83 -11.67 -1.90
C HIS A 92 15.24 -10.59 -0.90
N TYR A 93 16.22 -9.75 -1.22
CA TYR A 93 16.65 -8.62 -0.40
C TYR A 93 17.29 -7.53 -1.27
N ALA A 94 16.94 -6.26 -1.08
CA ALA A 94 17.57 -5.12 -1.79
C ALA A 94 17.73 -5.32 -3.33
N ASN A 95 16.70 -5.86 -3.99
CA ASN A 95 16.69 -6.23 -5.42
C ASN A 95 17.72 -7.31 -5.82
N LYS A 96 18.17 -8.13 -4.86
CA LYS A 96 19.05 -9.28 -5.06
C LYS A 96 18.35 -10.55 -4.57
N GLU A 97 18.88 -11.69 -5.03
CA GLU A 97 18.38 -13.02 -4.69
C GLU A 97 19.49 -13.88 -4.07
N ILE A 98 19.11 -14.71 -3.10
CA ILE A 98 19.96 -15.76 -2.55
C ILE A 98 19.19 -17.08 -2.55
N VAL A 99 19.87 -18.16 -2.94
CA VAL A 99 19.28 -19.50 -2.86
C VAL A 99 19.30 -19.97 -1.42
N LEU A 100 18.14 -20.39 -0.93
CA LEU A 100 17.95 -20.99 0.38
C LEU A 100 17.79 -22.50 0.23
N ASN A 101 17.98 -23.23 1.32
CA ASN A 101 17.65 -24.64 1.40
C ASN A 101 16.36 -24.85 2.21
N ARG A 102 15.85 -26.08 2.18
CA ARG A 102 14.62 -26.44 2.89
C ARG A 102 14.73 -26.24 4.41
N ASP A 103 15.91 -26.48 4.98
CA ASP A 103 16.15 -26.31 6.42
C ASP A 103 16.12 -24.84 6.85
N ASP A 104 16.54 -23.92 5.98
CA ASP A 104 16.44 -22.47 6.21
C ASP A 104 14.95 -22.08 6.36
N ILE A 105 14.05 -22.70 5.59
CA ILE A 105 12.60 -22.44 5.67
C ILE A 105 11.96 -23.13 6.88
N SER A 106 12.24 -24.42 7.08
CA SER A 106 11.63 -25.21 8.15
C SER A 106 12.00 -24.72 9.54
N ASN A 107 13.21 -24.20 9.69
CA ASN A 107 13.69 -23.61 10.94
C ASN A 107 13.49 -22.09 10.99
N GLN A 108 12.92 -21.48 9.95
CA GLN A 108 12.82 -20.02 9.77
C GLN A 108 14.15 -19.29 10.04
N ASN A 109 15.27 -19.93 9.68
CA ASN A 109 16.60 -19.39 9.87
C ASN A 109 17.00 -18.54 8.65
N PHE A 110 16.65 -17.26 8.73
CA PHE A 110 16.94 -16.28 7.69
C PHE A 110 18.16 -15.41 8.02
N GLU A 111 19.11 -15.89 8.83
CA GLU A 111 20.34 -15.16 9.16
C GLU A 111 21.13 -14.72 7.91
N LYS A 112 21.09 -15.53 6.85
CA LYS A 112 21.69 -15.21 5.54
C LYS A 112 21.11 -13.93 4.92
N LEU A 113 19.86 -13.60 5.24
CA LEU A 113 19.17 -12.42 4.76
C LEU A 113 19.31 -11.25 5.74
N SER A 114 19.18 -11.48 7.05
CA SER A 114 19.30 -10.44 8.08
C SER A 114 20.69 -9.80 8.16
N ASN A 115 21.76 -10.54 7.82
CA ASN A 115 23.13 -10.02 7.81
C ASN A 115 23.46 -9.16 6.59
N ASN A 116 22.54 -9.06 5.61
CA ASN A 116 22.73 -8.34 4.35
C ASN A 116 21.73 -7.17 4.17
N THR A 117 21.06 -6.74 5.24
CA THR A 117 20.09 -5.64 5.17
C THR A 117 20.77 -4.29 5.33
N ASP A 118 20.79 -3.48 4.27
CA ASP A 118 20.82 -2.03 4.44
C ASP A 118 19.52 -1.64 5.16
N THR A 119 19.61 -0.79 6.18
CA THR A 119 18.46 -0.29 6.95
C THR A 119 17.39 0.26 6.01
N GLY A 120 16.27 -0.48 5.86
CA GLY A 120 15.16 -0.14 4.96
C GLY A 120 14.94 -1.09 3.75
N SER A 121 15.73 -2.15 3.60
CA SER A 121 15.59 -3.10 2.47
C SER A 121 14.49 -4.17 2.69
N HIS A 122 13.58 -4.29 1.72
CA HIS A 122 12.48 -5.25 1.68
C HIS A 122 12.99 -6.69 1.57
N THR A 123 12.50 -7.60 2.42
CA THR A 123 12.93 -9.01 2.43
C THR A 123 11.75 -9.98 2.49
N TRP A 124 11.73 -10.98 1.62
CA TRP A 124 10.74 -12.08 1.62
C TRP A 124 11.34 -13.37 1.04
N VAL A 125 10.66 -14.50 1.22
CA VAL A 125 11.00 -15.79 0.60
C VAL A 125 9.99 -16.16 -0.46
N SER A 126 10.46 -16.66 -1.60
CA SER A 126 9.67 -17.41 -2.57
C SER A 126 10.00 -18.91 -2.46
N ALA A 127 9.00 -19.73 -2.16
CA ALA A 127 9.08 -21.18 -2.07
C ALA A 127 8.33 -21.82 -3.24
N TYR A 128 9.07 -22.39 -4.19
CA TYR A 128 8.54 -23.13 -5.32
C TYR A 128 8.50 -24.62 -4.97
N ILE A 129 7.30 -25.18 -4.82
CA ILE A 129 7.09 -26.55 -4.32
C ILE A 129 6.08 -27.34 -5.15
N LYS A 130 6.21 -28.68 -5.11
CA LYS A 130 5.31 -29.63 -5.78
C LYS A 130 4.07 -29.94 -4.93
N ALA A 131 3.24 -28.93 -4.69
CA ALA A 131 2.01 -29.08 -3.92
C ALA A 131 0.78 -29.07 -4.83
N SER A 132 0.03 -30.18 -4.89
CA SER A 132 -1.16 -30.32 -5.76
C SER A 132 -2.25 -29.27 -5.49
N VAL A 133 -2.30 -28.69 -4.29
CA VAL A 133 -3.22 -27.60 -3.97
C VAL A 133 -2.87 -26.31 -4.72
N LEU A 134 -1.58 -26.01 -4.88
CA LEU A 134 -1.13 -24.80 -5.58
C LEU A 134 -1.32 -24.94 -7.09
N GLN A 135 -1.25 -26.17 -7.62
CA GLN A 135 -1.55 -26.46 -9.02
C GLN A 135 -3.02 -26.10 -9.39
N GLN A 136 -3.95 -26.24 -8.44
CA GLN A 136 -5.37 -25.91 -8.66
C GLN A 136 -5.63 -24.42 -8.79
N PHE A 137 -4.74 -23.58 -8.27
CA PHE A 137 -4.88 -22.12 -8.22
C PHE A 137 -3.65 -21.45 -8.84
N PRO A 138 -3.45 -21.58 -10.16
CA PRO A 138 -2.22 -21.14 -10.83
C PRO A 138 -1.96 -19.64 -10.77
N HIS A 139 -2.98 -18.82 -10.46
CA HIS A 139 -2.84 -17.37 -10.31
C HIS A 139 -2.81 -16.91 -8.86
N ILE A 140 -2.76 -17.83 -7.88
CA ILE A 140 -2.69 -17.50 -6.46
C ILE A 140 -1.36 -17.95 -5.89
N SER A 141 -0.72 -17.03 -5.14
CA SER A 141 0.34 -17.38 -4.21
C SER A 141 -0.18 -17.22 -2.79
N LEU A 142 -0.14 -18.30 -2.02
CA LEU A 142 -0.44 -18.25 -0.59
C LEU A 142 0.75 -17.61 0.12
N VAL A 143 0.48 -16.67 1.02
CA VAL A 143 1.55 -15.99 1.76
C VAL A 143 1.37 -16.21 3.25
N ASP A 144 2.36 -16.83 3.90
CA ASP A 144 2.44 -16.83 5.36
C ASP A 144 3.03 -15.50 5.82
N LEU A 145 2.26 -14.77 6.62
CA LEU A 145 2.72 -13.51 7.22
C LEU A 145 2.99 -13.68 8.72
N PRO A 146 3.95 -12.91 9.26
CA PRO A 146 4.07 -12.67 10.69
C PRO A 146 2.73 -12.32 11.35
N GLY A 147 2.50 -12.80 12.57
CA GLY A 147 1.26 -12.53 13.31
C GLY A 147 1.03 -11.05 13.63
N LEU A 148 -0.23 -10.64 13.71
CA LEU A 148 -0.65 -9.29 14.10
C LEU A 148 -0.52 -9.07 15.63
N GLU A 149 0.65 -8.70 16.14
CA GLU A 149 0.81 -8.25 17.54
C GLU A 149 1.21 -6.78 17.64
N SER A 150 0.69 -6.09 18.66
CA SER A 150 0.79 -4.65 18.85
C SER A 150 2.21 -4.14 19.20
N ASN A 151 3.19 -5.04 19.41
CA ASN A 151 4.40 -4.71 20.17
C ASN A 151 5.72 -4.82 19.38
N LEU A 152 5.71 -5.18 18.10
CA LEU A 152 6.94 -5.35 17.30
C LEU A 152 6.93 -4.49 16.04
N ILE A 153 7.76 -3.44 16.07
CA ILE A 153 7.96 -2.42 15.02
C ILE A 153 8.31 -3.02 13.65
N SER A 154 9.01 -4.17 13.61
CA SER A 154 9.38 -4.84 12.35
C SER A 154 8.20 -5.51 11.63
N HIS A 155 7.10 -5.79 12.33
CA HIS A 155 5.97 -6.54 11.76
C HIS A 155 5.00 -5.62 10.98
N SER A 156 4.87 -4.35 11.39
CA SER A 156 3.97 -3.40 10.70
C SER A 156 4.45 -3.08 9.27
N GLN A 157 5.77 -2.93 9.06
CA GLN A 157 6.34 -2.65 7.73
C GLN A 157 6.16 -3.80 6.73
N MET A 158 6.18 -5.06 7.18
CA MET A 158 5.89 -6.20 6.30
C MET A 158 4.41 -6.24 5.92
N ILE A 159 3.51 -6.00 6.87
CA ILE A 159 2.07 -5.97 6.63
C ILE A 159 1.72 -4.83 5.67
N ASP A 160 2.25 -3.61 5.87
CA ASP A 160 1.99 -2.44 5.02
C ASP A 160 2.41 -2.68 3.55
N ASN A 161 3.54 -3.35 3.33
CA ASN A 161 4.02 -3.69 1.98
C ASN A 161 3.19 -4.79 1.32
N TYR A 162 2.76 -5.80 2.07
CA TYR A 162 1.83 -6.79 1.57
C TYR A 162 0.43 -6.20 1.36
N ILE A 163 0.03 -5.16 2.12
CA ILE A 163 -1.23 -4.47 1.88
C ILE A 163 -1.28 -3.90 0.46
N GLN A 164 -0.20 -3.27 -0.02
CA GLN A 164 -0.16 -2.68 -1.36
C GLN A 164 -0.06 -3.71 -2.50
N LYS A 165 0.58 -4.87 -2.26
CA LYS A 165 0.81 -5.92 -3.28
C LYS A 165 -0.27 -7.00 -3.33
N SER A 166 -1.15 -7.07 -2.34
CA SER A 166 -2.12 -8.16 -2.23
C SER A 166 -3.43 -7.82 -2.91
N LEU A 167 -3.95 -8.79 -3.66
CA LEU A 167 -5.20 -8.67 -4.42
C LEU A 167 -6.36 -9.45 -3.77
N ALA A 168 -6.10 -10.15 -2.67
CA ALA A 168 -7.08 -10.76 -1.77
C ALA A 168 -6.47 -11.02 -0.39
N TYR A 169 -7.28 -11.25 0.65
CA TYR A 169 -6.80 -11.64 2.00
C TYR A 169 -7.53 -12.85 2.54
N ALA A 170 -6.80 -13.67 3.30
CA ALA A 170 -7.36 -14.73 4.12
C ALA A 170 -7.26 -14.34 5.60
N LEU A 171 -8.36 -13.87 6.20
CA LEU A 171 -8.40 -13.54 7.62
C LEU A 171 -8.52 -14.82 8.44
N VAL A 172 -7.53 -15.09 9.29
CA VAL A 172 -7.43 -16.29 10.11
C VAL A 172 -7.70 -15.95 11.57
N VAL A 173 -8.73 -16.56 12.16
CA VAL A 173 -9.14 -16.35 13.55
C VAL A 173 -9.23 -17.69 14.27
N SER A 174 -8.65 -17.82 15.47
CA SER A 174 -8.81 -19.04 16.26
C SER A 174 -10.22 -19.13 16.84
N ALA A 175 -10.86 -20.30 16.78
CA ALA A 175 -12.12 -20.54 17.49
C ALA A 175 -11.99 -20.29 19.00
N GLU A 176 -10.79 -20.49 19.57
CA GLU A 176 -10.47 -20.23 20.98
C GLU A 176 -10.55 -18.73 21.33
N ASP A 177 -10.18 -17.85 20.39
CA ASP A 177 -10.22 -16.39 20.62
C ASP A 177 -11.65 -15.87 20.75
N GLY A 178 -12.59 -16.52 20.06
CA GLY A 178 -14.03 -16.26 20.14
C GLY A 178 -14.50 -14.93 19.55
N GLU A 179 -13.62 -13.98 19.27
CA GLU A 179 -13.92 -12.68 18.67
C GLU A 179 -12.71 -12.07 17.96
N LEU A 180 -12.96 -10.99 17.20
CA LEU A 180 -11.89 -10.19 16.61
C LEU A 180 -11.20 -9.36 17.68
N ARG A 181 -9.88 -9.48 17.76
CA ARG A 181 -9.04 -8.69 18.66
C ARG A 181 -8.76 -7.31 18.06
N SER A 182 -8.43 -6.35 18.91
CA SER A 182 -8.25 -4.94 18.50
C SER A 182 -7.20 -4.76 17.39
N SER A 183 -6.13 -5.56 17.36
CA SER A 183 -5.13 -5.52 16.29
C SER A 183 -5.71 -5.96 14.93
N THR A 184 -6.54 -7.00 14.92
CA THR A 184 -7.24 -7.47 13.71
C THR A 184 -8.33 -6.50 13.27
N GLN A 185 -9.05 -5.89 14.22
CA GLN A 185 -10.03 -4.85 13.91
C GLN A 185 -9.36 -3.61 13.30
N GLN A 186 -8.20 -3.20 13.83
CA GLN A 186 -7.42 -2.11 13.28
C GLN A 186 -6.96 -2.41 11.85
N PHE A 187 -6.40 -3.61 11.61
CA PHE A 187 -6.02 -4.05 10.27
C PHE A 187 -7.22 -3.97 9.29
N LEU A 188 -8.38 -4.48 9.68
CA LEU A 188 -9.60 -4.40 8.85
C LEU A 188 -10.06 -2.96 8.61
N HIS A 189 -9.90 -2.06 9.58
CA HIS A 189 -10.23 -0.64 9.40
C HIS A 189 -9.29 0.03 8.38
N GLU A 190 -7.99 -0.26 8.44
CA GLU A 190 -7.00 0.20 7.45
C GLU A 190 -7.35 -0.32 6.04
N MET A 191 -7.91 -1.52 5.95
CA MET A 191 -8.37 -2.15 4.72
C MET A 191 -9.73 -1.65 4.19
N SER A 192 -10.53 -0.95 5.01
CA SER A 192 -11.91 -0.58 4.68
C SER A 192 -12.04 0.32 3.44
N LEU A 193 -10.97 1.04 3.09
CA LEU A 193 -10.88 1.88 1.90
C LEU A 193 -10.61 1.08 0.62
N SER A 194 -10.17 -0.18 0.73
CA SER A 194 -9.91 -1.07 -0.40
C SER A 194 -11.12 -1.98 -0.68
N GLN A 195 -11.47 -2.15 -1.96
CA GLN A 195 -12.49 -3.12 -2.39
C GLN A 195 -11.94 -4.55 -2.51
N THR A 196 -10.82 -4.86 -1.86
CA THR A 196 -10.11 -6.14 -1.99
C THR A 196 -10.88 -7.29 -1.34
N PRO A 197 -11.08 -8.45 -2.00
CA PRO A 197 -11.84 -9.56 -1.45
C PRO A 197 -11.17 -10.17 -0.22
N ILE A 198 -11.99 -10.54 0.77
CA ILE A 198 -11.54 -11.16 2.02
C ILE A 198 -12.29 -12.47 2.20
N ILE A 199 -11.57 -13.55 2.49
CA ILE A 199 -12.15 -14.80 3.02
C ILE A 199 -11.88 -14.87 4.53
N LEU A 200 -12.82 -15.40 5.29
CA LEU A 200 -12.70 -15.63 6.72
C LEU A 200 -12.47 -17.13 6.97
N ILE A 201 -11.41 -17.46 7.70
CA ILE A 201 -11.07 -18.82 8.10
C ILE A 201 -11.00 -18.86 9.62
N VAL A 202 -11.95 -19.54 10.25
CA VAL A 202 -11.95 -19.80 11.70
C VAL A 202 -11.31 -21.16 11.96
N THR A 203 -10.09 -21.15 12.49
CA THR A 203 -9.26 -22.33 12.74
C THR A 203 -9.51 -22.93 14.12
N LYS A 204 -8.89 -24.08 14.40
CA LYS A 204 -9.02 -24.82 15.68
C LYS A 204 -10.48 -25.09 16.07
N SER A 205 -11.34 -25.33 15.08
CA SER A 205 -12.77 -25.58 15.32
C SER A 205 -13.03 -26.83 16.18
N ASP A 206 -12.05 -27.72 16.32
CA ASP A 206 -12.10 -28.88 17.21
C ASP A 206 -11.94 -28.55 18.70
N SER A 207 -11.57 -27.32 19.05
CA SER A 207 -11.49 -26.86 20.44
C SER A 207 -12.85 -26.57 21.09
N LYS A 208 -13.92 -26.49 20.28
CA LYS A 208 -15.27 -26.12 20.70
C LYS A 208 -16.31 -27.11 20.18
N THR A 209 -17.53 -27.04 20.70
CA THR A 209 -18.66 -27.77 20.11
C THR A 209 -18.99 -27.18 18.74
N GLU A 210 -19.67 -27.95 17.88
CA GLU A 210 -20.06 -27.48 16.55
C GLU A 210 -20.96 -26.25 16.60
N SER A 211 -21.88 -26.20 17.57
CA SER A 211 -22.73 -25.02 17.82
C SER A 211 -21.90 -23.81 18.24
N ASP A 212 -21.02 -23.96 19.23
CA ASP A 212 -20.21 -22.84 19.73
C ASP A 212 -19.24 -22.32 18.65
N ALA A 213 -18.68 -23.21 17.84
CA ALA A 213 -17.80 -22.84 16.74
C ALA A 213 -18.58 -22.05 15.65
N GLN A 214 -19.82 -22.44 15.37
CA GLN A 214 -20.70 -21.74 14.45
C GLN A 214 -21.12 -20.36 14.99
N ASP A 215 -21.34 -20.23 16.30
CA ASP A 215 -21.62 -18.96 16.95
C ASP A 215 -20.42 -18.01 16.86
N VAL A 216 -19.18 -18.53 17.05
CA VAL A 216 -17.95 -17.76 16.83
C VAL A 216 -17.84 -17.29 15.39
N LEU A 217 -18.06 -18.17 14.41
CA LEU A 217 -18.03 -17.80 12.99
C LEU A 217 -19.00 -16.65 12.69
N THR A 218 -20.23 -16.76 13.19
CA THR A 218 -21.30 -15.76 12.97
C THR A 218 -20.98 -14.43 13.65
N LYS A 219 -20.45 -14.46 14.88
CA LYS A 219 -20.03 -13.27 15.62
C LYS A 219 -18.88 -12.55 14.92
N VAL A 220 -17.88 -13.29 14.45
CA VAL A 220 -16.74 -12.73 13.72
C VAL A 220 -17.18 -12.17 12.38
N GLU A 221 -18.00 -12.89 11.61
CA GLU A 221 -18.54 -12.41 10.32
C GLU A 221 -19.34 -11.11 10.49
N SER A 222 -20.16 -11.02 11.54
CA SER A 222 -20.93 -9.80 11.84
C SER A 222 -20.02 -8.62 12.17
N SER A 223 -18.93 -8.87 12.89
CA SER A 223 -17.94 -7.85 13.24
C SER A 223 -17.16 -7.36 12.01
N ILE A 224 -16.76 -8.27 11.11
CA ILE A 224 -16.15 -7.90 9.82
C ILE A 224 -17.13 -7.07 8.99
N THR A 225 -18.39 -7.50 8.91
CA THR A 225 -19.43 -6.81 8.13
C THR A 225 -19.68 -5.39 8.67
N ALA A 226 -19.68 -5.22 9.99
CA ALA A 226 -19.82 -3.92 10.63
C ALA A 226 -18.63 -2.99 10.37
N LEU A 227 -17.40 -3.53 10.31
CA LEU A 227 -16.18 -2.75 10.07
C LEU A 227 -15.97 -2.39 8.59
N LEU A 228 -16.28 -3.30 7.67
CA LEU A 228 -16.02 -3.13 6.24
C LEU A 228 -17.24 -2.68 5.42
N GLY A 229 -18.43 -2.70 6.01
CA GLY A 229 -19.70 -2.46 5.31
C GLY A 229 -20.13 -3.58 4.35
N ARG A 230 -19.38 -4.69 4.30
CA ARG A 230 -19.64 -5.84 3.41
C ARG A 230 -19.21 -7.16 4.06
N LYS A 231 -19.86 -8.25 3.65
CA LYS A 231 -19.55 -9.60 4.13
C LYS A 231 -18.25 -10.15 3.51
N PRO A 232 -17.53 -11.05 4.21
CA PRO A 232 -16.49 -11.86 3.59
C PRO A 232 -17.03 -12.63 2.38
N LEU A 233 -16.18 -12.87 1.38
CA LEU A 233 -16.50 -13.65 0.19
C LEU A 233 -16.93 -15.09 0.54
N LYS A 234 -16.28 -15.66 1.56
CA LYS A 234 -16.61 -16.95 2.15
C LYS A 234 -16.11 -16.98 3.60
N SER A 235 -16.91 -17.56 4.49
CA SER A 235 -16.56 -17.85 5.89
C SER A 235 -16.48 -19.36 6.06
N VAL A 236 -15.40 -19.87 6.66
CA VAL A 236 -15.14 -21.31 6.81
C VAL A 236 -14.70 -21.65 8.23
N LEU A 237 -15.20 -22.76 8.77
CA LEU A 237 -14.67 -23.38 9.99
C LEU A 237 -13.74 -24.53 9.62
N VAL A 238 -12.53 -24.57 10.18
CA VAL A 238 -11.52 -25.59 9.83
C VAL A 238 -10.78 -26.11 11.06
N SER A 239 -10.45 -27.41 11.04
CA SER A 239 -9.46 -27.99 11.93
C SER A 239 -8.39 -28.70 11.11
N ALA A 240 -7.24 -28.03 10.97
CA ALA A 240 -6.06 -28.61 10.31
C ALA A 240 -5.58 -29.88 11.02
N ARG A 241 -5.67 -29.93 12.36
CA ARG A 241 -5.26 -31.09 13.17
C ARG A 241 -6.14 -32.32 12.94
N LYS A 242 -7.45 -32.12 12.75
CA LYS A 242 -8.42 -33.19 12.55
C LYS A 242 -8.76 -33.45 11.07
N ASN A 243 -8.12 -32.74 10.13
CA ASN A 243 -8.44 -32.75 8.71
C ASN A 243 -9.95 -32.49 8.44
N ARG A 244 -10.57 -31.60 9.22
CA ARG A 244 -12.00 -31.27 9.06
C ARG A 244 -12.16 -30.01 8.22
N ASN A 245 -13.06 -30.07 7.24
CA ASN A 245 -13.49 -28.95 6.39
C ASN A 245 -12.35 -28.27 5.59
N LEU A 246 -11.27 -29.00 5.28
CA LEU A 246 -10.22 -28.49 4.39
C LEU A 246 -10.77 -28.18 2.99
N ASP A 247 -11.71 -29.00 2.49
CA ASP A 247 -12.35 -28.78 1.19
C ASP A 247 -13.12 -27.44 1.11
N GLU A 248 -13.70 -26.98 2.22
CA GLU A 248 -14.35 -25.67 2.27
C GLU A 248 -13.33 -24.51 2.18
N VAL A 249 -12.13 -24.69 2.75
CA VAL A 249 -11.03 -23.73 2.59
C VAL A 249 -10.57 -23.69 1.14
N LEU A 250 -10.47 -24.85 0.47
CA LEU A 250 -10.17 -24.92 -0.96
C LEU A 250 -11.25 -24.25 -1.82
N GLN A 251 -12.52 -24.42 -1.48
CA GLN A 251 -13.62 -23.70 -2.13
C GLN A 251 -13.50 -22.18 -1.95
N ALA A 252 -13.08 -21.70 -0.77
CA ALA A 252 -12.86 -20.28 -0.53
C ALA A 252 -11.73 -19.72 -1.42
N PHE A 253 -10.61 -20.44 -1.56
CA PHE A 253 -9.53 -20.06 -2.48
C PHE A 253 -9.95 -20.15 -3.95
N SER A 254 -10.77 -21.14 -4.32
CA SER A 254 -11.36 -21.22 -5.67
C SER A 254 -12.23 -20.00 -6.01
N LEU A 255 -12.96 -19.45 -5.04
CA LEU A 255 -13.70 -18.20 -5.25
C LEU A 255 -12.77 -17.00 -5.48
N ILE A 256 -11.61 -16.95 -4.81
CA ILE A 256 -10.59 -15.93 -5.09
C ILE A 256 -10.03 -16.12 -6.50
N GLU A 257 -9.68 -17.35 -6.87
CA GLU A 257 -9.13 -17.69 -8.20
C GLU A 257 -10.11 -17.27 -9.31
N SER A 258 -11.42 -17.45 -9.09
CA SER A 258 -12.47 -17.03 -10.04
C SER A 258 -12.51 -15.51 -10.27
N LYS A 259 -11.88 -14.70 -9.40
CA LYS A 259 -11.76 -13.25 -9.54
C LYS A 259 -10.43 -12.82 -10.16
N ALA A 260 -9.50 -13.73 -10.38
CA ALA A 260 -8.15 -13.44 -10.87
C ALA A 260 -8.16 -12.71 -12.21
N GLU A 261 -8.96 -13.17 -13.17
CA GLU A 261 -9.07 -12.54 -14.49
C GLU A 261 -9.63 -11.12 -14.41
N SER A 262 -10.70 -10.91 -13.65
CA SER A 262 -11.26 -9.57 -13.43
C SER A 262 -10.25 -8.64 -12.77
N ARG A 263 -9.40 -9.15 -11.89
CA ARG A 263 -8.35 -8.37 -11.23
C ARG A 263 -7.21 -8.06 -12.18
N PHE A 264 -6.75 -9.03 -12.97
CA PHE A 264 -5.77 -8.81 -14.03
C PHE A 264 -6.24 -7.71 -14.99
N ASN A 265 -7.50 -7.73 -15.39
CA ASN A 265 -8.06 -6.70 -16.27
C ASN A 265 -7.97 -5.29 -15.64
N GLN A 266 -8.30 -5.18 -14.34
CA GLN A 266 -8.27 -3.92 -13.62
C GLN A 266 -6.85 -3.36 -13.43
N VAL A 267 -5.89 -4.21 -13.07
CA VAL A 267 -4.55 -3.75 -12.66
C VAL A 267 -3.51 -3.79 -13.79
N VAL A 268 -3.78 -4.50 -14.89
CA VAL A 268 -2.86 -4.66 -16.02
C VAL A 268 -3.49 -4.19 -17.33
N VAL A 269 -4.64 -4.75 -17.71
CA VAL A 269 -5.21 -4.51 -19.05
C VAL A 269 -5.65 -3.06 -19.22
N TYR A 270 -6.46 -2.52 -18.30
CA TYR A 270 -6.97 -1.14 -18.45
C TYR A 270 -5.86 -0.09 -18.50
N PRO A 271 -4.83 -0.13 -17.63
CA PRO A 271 -3.70 0.79 -17.74
C PRO A 271 -2.93 0.66 -19.06
N ILE A 272 -2.72 -0.56 -19.58
CA ILE A 272 -2.07 -0.76 -20.88
C ILE A 272 -2.93 -0.19 -22.02
N VAL A 273 -4.25 -0.43 -22.00
CA VAL A 273 -5.19 0.09 -23.00
C VAL A 273 -5.22 1.61 -22.99
N GLU A 274 -5.20 2.24 -21.81
CA GLU A 274 -5.11 3.70 -21.67
C GLU A 274 -3.83 4.25 -22.33
N LYS A 275 -2.68 3.65 -22.02
CA LYS A 275 -1.38 4.03 -22.59
C LYS A 275 -1.30 3.80 -24.10
N ALA A 276 -1.85 2.69 -24.59
CA ALA A 276 -1.95 2.39 -26.00
C ALA A 276 -2.86 3.38 -26.74
N ASN A 277 -3.99 3.76 -26.14
CA ASN A 277 -4.88 4.78 -26.69
C ASN A 277 -4.16 6.13 -26.82
N PHE A 278 -3.42 6.53 -25.78
CA PHE A 278 -2.62 7.75 -25.81
C PHE A 278 -1.61 7.75 -26.96
N LEU A 279 -0.88 6.65 -27.14
CA LEU A 279 0.09 6.54 -28.23
C LEU A 279 -0.60 6.55 -29.61
N SER A 280 -1.73 5.84 -29.75
CA SER A 280 -2.53 5.82 -30.98
C SER A 280 -3.04 7.21 -31.37
N GLN A 281 -3.49 8.02 -30.39
CA GLN A 281 -3.93 9.40 -30.64
C GLN A 281 -2.77 10.33 -31.03
N ASN A 282 -1.57 10.13 -30.47
CA ASN A 282 -0.39 10.89 -30.90
C ASN A 282 0.02 10.54 -32.34
N LEU A 283 -0.08 9.27 -32.72
CA LEU A 283 0.15 8.85 -34.10
C LEU A 283 -0.87 9.46 -35.05
N ASP A 284 -2.14 9.55 -34.65
CA ASP A 284 -3.19 10.21 -35.45
C ASP A 284 -2.83 11.67 -35.78
N LYS A 285 -2.34 12.42 -34.78
CA LYS A 285 -1.86 13.79 -34.98
C LYS A 285 -0.72 13.84 -35.99
N LEU A 286 0.25 12.93 -35.90
CA LEU A 286 1.40 12.86 -36.83
C LEU A 286 0.97 12.48 -38.26
N ILE A 287 -0.07 11.65 -38.41
CA ILE A 287 -0.61 11.25 -39.71
C ILE A 287 -1.38 12.40 -40.37
N ASN A 288 -2.19 13.11 -39.57
CA ASN A 288 -3.11 14.16 -40.03
C ASN A 288 -2.50 15.57 -39.99
N THR A 289 -1.23 15.71 -39.63
CA THR A 289 -0.49 16.93 -39.90
C THR A 289 -0.31 17.01 -41.42
N ASP A 290 -1.12 17.86 -42.08
CA ASP A 290 -0.98 18.22 -43.49
C ASP A 290 0.46 18.67 -43.78
N ASP A 291 0.85 18.72 -45.06
CA ASP A 291 2.16 19.21 -45.53
C ASP A 291 2.39 20.66 -45.10
N ALA A 292 2.63 20.85 -43.81
CA ALA A 292 2.93 22.10 -43.19
C ALA A 292 4.24 22.57 -43.80
N THR A 293 4.27 23.80 -44.28
CA THR A 293 5.52 24.36 -44.79
C THR A 293 6.57 24.28 -43.68
N ILE A 294 7.85 24.16 -44.06
CA ILE A 294 8.96 24.15 -43.09
C ILE A 294 8.83 25.31 -42.08
N GLU A 295 8.31 26.45 -42.53
CA GLU A 295 8.03 27.64 -41.71
C GLU A 295 6.90 27.42 -40.68
N GLN A 296 5.83 26.69 -41.04
CA GLN A 296 4.75 26.32 -40.12
C GLN A 296 5.24 25.30 -39.08
N LEU A 297 5.99 24.29 -39.50
CA LEU A 297 6.59 23.30 -38.59
C LEU A 297 7.60 23.95 -37.63
N GLN A 298 8.40 24.91 -38.11
CA GLN A 298 9.32 25.69 -37.27
C GLN A 298 8.57 26.57 -36.26
N ALA A 299 7.49 27.23 -36.67
CA ALA A 299 6.68 28.06 -35.78
C ALA A 299 6.01 27.22 -34.68
N GLU A 300 5.49 26.04 -35.05
CA GLU A 300 4.84 25.13 -34.11
C GLU A 300 5.85 24.49 -33.15
N LYS A 301 7.04 24.12 -33.65
CA LYS A 301 8.18 23.68 -32.83
C LYS A 301 8.56 24.75 -31.80
N GLN A 302 8.67 26.01 -32.23
CA GLN A 302 9.02 27.12 -31.34
C GLN A 302 7.92 27.35 -30.28
N SER A 303 6.64 27.29 -30.66
CA SER A 303 5.50 27.39 -29.73
C SER A 303 5.56 26.32 -28.65
N LEU A 304 5.82 25.05 -29.03
CA LEU A 304 5.95 23.94 -28.08
C LEU A 304 7.13 24.11 -27.12
N VAL A 305 8.28 24.61 -27.62
CA VAL A 305 9.46 24.90 -26.79
C VAL A 305 9.16 26.01 -25.77
N ASP A 306 8.47 27.06 -26.20
CA ASP A 306 8.11 28.20 -25.35
C ASP A 306 7.07 27.79 -24.28
N GLU A 307 6.07 26.99 -24.66
CA GLU A 307 5.09 26.39 -23.74
C GLU A 307 5.77 25.51 -22.68
N MET A 308 6.71 24.64 -23.09
CA MET A 308 7.42 23.76 -22.17
C MET A 308 8.33 24.55 -21.22
N THR A 309 8.99 25.60 -21.71
CA THR A 309 9.83 26.47 -20.89
C THR A 309 9.00 27.23 -19.86
N ALA A 310 7.84 27.74 -20.27
CA ALA A 310 6.90 28.41 -19.37
C ALA A 310 6.35 27.45 -18.31
N PHE A 311 5.99 26.23 -18.70
CA PHE A 311 5.52 25.18 -17.80
C PHE A 311 6.57 24.78 -16.75
N LYS A 312 7.82 24.47 -17.17
CA LYS A 312 8.92 24.15 -16.25
C LYS A 312 9.18 25.25 -15.22
N LYS A 313 9.15 26.51 -15.67
CA LYS A 313 9.35 27.68 -14.80
C LYS A 313 8.20 27.84 -13.78
N LYS A 314 6.98 27.53 -14.18
CA LYS A 314 5.80 27.63 -13.32
C LYS A 314 5.78 26.52 -12.28
N LEU A 315 6.09 25.30 -12.70
CA LEU A 315 6.24 24.17 -11.79
C LEU A 315 7.28 24.42 -10.71
N ALA A 316 8.46 24.94 -11.05
CA ALA A 316 9.47 25.27 -10.04
C ALA A 316 8.90 26.17 -8.92
N LYS A 317 8.08 27.16 -9.29
CA LYS A 317 7.40 28.04 -8.32
C LYS A 317 6.35 27.32 -7.49
N ASP A 318 5.59 26.41 -8.08
CA ASP A 318 4.58 25.64 -7.35
C ASP A 318 5.20 24.61 -6.42
N THR A 319 6.35 24.04 -6.78
CA THR A 319 7.18 23.18 -5.92
C THR A 319 7.73 23.97 -4.74
N ASP A 320 8.22 25.19 -4.95
CA ASP A 320 8.65 26.08 -3.86
C ASP A 320 7.48 26.47 -2.93
N ARG A 321 6.29 26.69 -3.51
CA ARG A 321 5.07 26.99 -2.75
C ARG A 321 4.62 25.79 -1.90
N LEU A 322 4.73 24.57 -2.44
CA LEU A 322 4.46 23.34 -1.70
C LEU A 322 5.37 23.23 -0.47
N ASP A 323 6.66 23.52 -0.61
CA ASP A 323 7.61 23.55 0.52
C ASP A 323 7.26 24.61 1.57
N MET A 324 6.74 25.77 1.14
CA MET A 324 6.35 26.82 2.08
C MET A 324 5.05 26.47 2.83
N GLN A 325 4.05 25.89 2.16
CA GLN A 325 2.77 25.54 2.79
C GLN A 325 2.91 24.39 3.80
N THR A 326 3.87 23.50 3.57
CA THR A 326 4.08 22.31 4.41
C THR A 326 4.75 22.60 5.75
N GLN A 327 5.45 23.73 5.87
CA GLN A 327 5.95 24.22 7.17
C GLN A 327 4.79 24.56 8.14
N GLY A 328 3.62 24.95 7.62
CA GLY A 328 2.42 25.20 8.42
C GLY A 328 1.76 23.93 8.95
N VAL A 329 1.80 22.85 8.16
CA VAL A 329 1.15 21.56 8.46
C VAL A 329 1.68 20.99 9.78
N VAL A 330 3.00 20.83 9.92
CA VAL A 330 3.62 20.25 11.12
C VAL A 330 3.21 21.03 12.37
N LYS A 331 3.20 22.36 12.29
CA LYS A 331 2.83 23.24 13.41
C LYS A 331 1.36 23.06 13.79
N ASN A 332 0.45 23.07 12.82
CA ASN A 332 -0.99 22.96 13.05
C ASN A 332 -1.36 21.59 13.66
N VAL A 333 -0.77 20.51 13.12
CA VAL A 333 -1.01 19.15 13.62
C VAL A 333 -0.43 18.98 15.03
N THR A 334 0.78 19.50 15.29
CA THR A 334 1.39 19.47 16.63
C THR A 334 0.51 20.19 17.65
N HIS A 335 -0.05 21.36 17.29
CA HIS A 335 -0.94 22.11 18.16
C HIS A 335 -2.27 21.37 18.43
N SER A 336 -2.83 20.70 17.43
CA SER A 336 -4.03 19.85 17.59
C SER A 336 -3.80 18.73 18.61
N VAL A 337 -2.63 18.08 18.56
CA VAL A 337 -2.22 17.05 19.53
C VAL A 337 -2.13 17.63 20.94
N GLU A 338 -1.48 18.78 21.10
CA GLU A 338 -1.31 19.46 22.39
C GLU A 338 -2.67 19.83 23.01
N SER A 339 -3.55 20.40 22.20
CA SER A 339 -4.90 20.80 22.61
C SER A 339 -5.72 19.61 23.12
N ARG A 340 -5.67 18.47 22.41
CA ARG A 340 -6.42 17.26 22.79
C ARG A 340 -5.87 16.58 24.03
N LEU A 341 -4.54 16.51 24.18
CA LEU A 341 -3.93 15.97 25.40
C LEU A 341 -4.26 16.86 26.61
N THR A 342 -4.25 18.17 26.43
CA THR A 342 -4.62 19.14 27.48
C THR A 342 -6.11 19.02 27.85
N ALA A 343 -7.00 18.81 26.87
CA ALA A 343 -8.42 18.57 27.12
C ALA A 343 -8.68 17.27 27.93
N GLN A 344 -7.79 16.28 27.81
CA GLN A 344 -7.87 15.01 28.54
C GLN A 344 -7.06 15.01 29.85
N LEU A 345 -6.51 16.14 30.27
CA LEU A 345 -5.61 16.25 31.42
C LEU A 345 -6.18 15.60 32.70
N ASP A 346 -7.48 15.75 32.94
CA ASP A 346 -8.17 15.19 34.10
C ASP A 346 -8.26 13.67 34.09
N THR A 347 -8.46 13.10 32.90
CA THR A 347 -8.56 11.66 32.68
C THR A 347 -7.18 11.02 32.76
N LEU A 348 -6.17 11.68 32.19
CA LEU A 348 -4.77 11.26 32.30
C LEU A 348 -4.32 11.31 33.77
N ALA A 349 -4.56 12.41 34.48
CA ALA A 349 -4.16 12.56 35.87
C ALA A 349 -4.83 11.52 36.80
N SER A 350 -6.12 11.21 36.59
CA SER A 350 -6.83 10.20 37.39
C SER A 350 -6.38 8.77 37.09
N SER A 351 -6.02 8.47 35.84
CA SER A 351 -5.48 7.16 35.44
C SER A 351 -4.08 6.93 36.03
N VAL A 352 -3.24 7.98 36.05
CA VAL A 352 -1.93 7.92 36.73
C VAL A 352 -2.07 7.67 38.23
N LEU A 353 -2.99 8.37 38.91
CA LEU A 353 -3.26 8.15 40.33
C LEU A 353 -3.74 6.73 40.64
N SER A 354 -4.44 6.11 39.69
CA SER A 354 -4.90 4.72 39.78
C SER A 354 -3.81 3.70 39.44
N SER A 355 -2.56 4.15 39.24
CA SER A 355 -1.42 3.34 38.77
C SER A 355 -1.69 2.61 37.44
N GLN A 356 -2.59 3.15 36.63
CA GLN A 356 -2.86 2.64 35.29
C GLN A 356 -1.83 3.19 34.30
N ASP A 357 -1.47 2.36 33.32
CA ASP A 357 -0.64 2.81 32.22
C ASP A 357 -1.44 3.78 31.33
N ILE A 358 -0.98 5.02 31.24
CA ILE A 358 -1.60 6.07 30.41
C ILE A 358 -1.05 6.10 28.99
N SER A 359 0.00 5.34 28.69
CA SER A 359 0.61 5.29 27.35
C SER A 359 -0.41 4.95 26.26
N PRO A 360 -1.29 3.94 26.41
CA PRO A 360 -2.31 3.65 25.41
C PRO A 360 -3.29 4.81 25.14
N MET A 361 -3.60 5.59 26.18
CA MET A 361 -4.49 6.76 26.06
C MET A 361 -3.81 7.89 25.29
N ILE A 362 -2.55 8.20 25.63
CA ILE A 362 -1.76 9.21 24.94
C ILE A 362 -1.56 8.80 23.48
N GLU A 363 -1.19 7.55 23.21
CA GLU A 363 -0.99 7.02 21.87
C GLU A 363 -2.25 7.12 21.01
N ASN A 364 -3.41 6.75 21.56
CA ASN A 364 -4.69 6.88 20.86
C ASN A 364 -4.99 8.35 20.53
N THR A 365 -4.81 9.26 21.49
CA THR A 365 -5.08 10.69 21.29
C THR A 365 -4.14 11.32 20.27
N VAL A 366 -2.84 11.03 20.35
CA VAL A 366 -1.84 11.46 19.36
C VAL A 366 -2.18 10.91 17.99
N ARG A 367 -2.52 9.62 17.89
CA ARG A 367 -2.88 8.97 16.62
C ARG A 367 -4.06 9.65 15.94
N ILE A 368 -5.17 9.84 16.64
CA ILE A 368 -6.38 10.46 16.07
C ILE A 368 -6.06 11.89 15.62
N ALA A 369 -5.37 12.66 16.48
CA ALA A 369 -5.04 14.05 16.19
C ALA A 369 -4.10 14.21 14.98
N VAL A 370 -3.10 13.33 14.86
CA VAL A 370 -2.16 13.30 13.74
C VAL A 370 -2.87 12.87 12.46
N THR A 371 -3.68 11.82 12.52
CA THR A 371 -4.41 11.29 11.35
C THR A 371 -5.37 12.34 10.78
N GLU A 372 -6.23 12.89 11.64
CA GLU A 372 -7.17 13.95 11.24
C GLU A 372 -6.41 15.20 10.78
N GLY A 373 -5.36 15.60 11.52
CA GLY A 373 -4.58 16.77 11.18
C GLY A 373 -3.88 16.68 9.82
N LEU A 374 -3.30 15.53 9.49
CA LEU A 374 -2.71 15.31 8.17
C LEU A 374 -3.79 15.26 7.07
N GLN A 375 -4.96 14.68 7.36
CA GLN A 375 -6.09 14.70 6.43
C GLN A 375 -6.60 16.12 6.15
N THR A 376 -6.68 16.97 7.16
CA THR A 376 -7.22 18.33 7.00
C THR A 376 -6.20 19.33 6.49
N GLU A 377 -4.91 19.13 6.79
CA GLU A 377 -3.85 20.12 6.50
C GLU A 377 -2.96 19.70 5.32
N LEU A 378 -2.53 18.43 5.25
CA LEU A 378 -1.61 17.96 4.21
C LEU A 378 -2.34 17.59 2.93
N ALA A 379 -3.48 16.90 3.02
CA ALA A 379 -4.25 16.45 1.85
C ALA A 379 -4.60 17.59 0.89
N PRO A 380 -5.17 18.72 1.34
CA PRO A 380 -5.57 19.79 0.44
C PRO A 380 -4.38 20.48 -0.22
N VAL A 381 -3.23 20.51 0.47
CA VAL A 381 -1.98 21.08 -0.04
C VAL A 381 -1.47 20.24 -1.21
N ILE A 382 -1.43 18.92 -1.08
CA ILE A 382 -1.00 18.04 -2.19
C ILE A 382 -2.03 18.03 -3.33
N GLN A 383 -3.33 18.00 -3.02
CA GLN A 383 -4.38 18.09 -4.03
C GLN A 383 -4.32 19.40 -4.83
N SER A 384 -4.09 20.54 -4.15
CA SER A 384 -3.94 21.83 -4.82
C SER A 384 -2.71 21.86 -5.72
N TYR A 385 -1.60 21.25 -5.30
CA TYR A 385 -0.39 21.14 -6.12
C TYR A 385 -0.67 20.37 -7.41
N ILE A 386 -1.28 19.19 -7.32
CA ILE A 386 -1.63 18.37 -8.50
C ILE A 386 -2.69 19.05 -9.39
N LYS A 387 -3.72 19.64 -8.80
CA LYS A 387 -4.77 20.35 -9.57
C LYS A 387 -4.20 21.53 -10.35
N THR A 388 -3.26 22.26 -9.77
CA THR A 388 -2.60 23.40 -10.43
C THR A 388 -1.82 22.89 -11.64
N ILE A 389 -1.08 21.80 -11.49
CA ILE A 389 -0.31 21.18 -12.57
C ILE A 389 -1.21 20.68 -13.69
N ASN A 390 -2.30 19.97 -13.37
CA ASN A 390 -3.25 19.46 -14.37
C ASN A 390 -3.95 20.59 -15.14
N ALA A 391 -4.35 21.67 -14.44
CA ALA A 391 -5.01 22.81 -15.08
C ALA A 391 -4.08 23.56 -16.04
N GLU A 392 -2.81 23.67 -15.65
CA GLU A 392 -1.80 24.50 -16.33
C GLU A 392 -0.97 23.73 -17.36
N MET A 393 -1.21 22.43 -17.51
CA MET A 393 -0.66 21.66 -18.62
C MET A 393 -1.13 22.27 -19.96
N PRO A 394 -0.21 22.52 -20.91
CA PRO A 394 -0.53 22.91 -22.27
C PRO A 394 -1.54 21.96 -22.94
N ASN A 395 -2.42 22.46 -23.80
CA ASN A 395 -3.42 21.62 -24.47
C ASN A 395 -2.79 20.61 -25.45
N SER A 396 -1.60 20.90 -25.97
CA SER A 396 -0.75 19.96 -26.72
C SER A 396 -0.38 18.71 -25.91
N LEU A 397 -0.39 18.83 -24.58
CA LEU A 397 -0.16 17.79 -23.59
C LEU A 397 -1.45 17.24 -22.94
N LYS A 398 -2.61 17.91 -23.16
CA LYS A 398 -3.94 17.43 -22.72
C LYS A 398 -4.50 16.47 -23.77
N VAL A 399 -5.05 15.36 -23.29
CA VAL A 399 -5.60 14.30 -24.14
C VAL A 399 -7.11 14.48 -24.15
N ASP A 400 -7.67 15.02 -25.24
CA ASP A 400 -9.11 14.97 -25.48
C ASP A 400 -9.46 13.57 -25.98
N THR A 401 -9.95 12.71 -25.09
CA THR A 401 -10.49 11.39 -25.42
C THR A 401 -11.88 11.52 -26.07
N PRO A 402 -12.11 11.11 -27.32
CA PRO A 402 -13.45 10.88 -27.83
C PRO A 402 -13.85 9.43 -27.54
N THR A 403 -15.01 9.24 -26.93
CA THR A 403 -15.76 7.97 -26.76
C THR A 403 -15.22 6.95 -25.75
N VAL A 404 -15.22 7.35 -24.48
CA VAL A 404 -15.96 6.62 -23.45
C VAL A 404 -16.80 7.68 -22.75
N HIS A 405 -18.11 7.45 -22.58
CA HIS A 405 -18.92 8.34 -21.74
C HIS A 405 -18.37 8.28 -20.31
N LEU A 406 -17.53 9.25 -19.98
CA LEU A 406 -16.99 9.55 -18.64
C LEU A 406 -18.03 10.30 -17.79
N ASP A 407 -19.32 10.06 -18.02
CA ASP A 407 -20.40 10.65 -17.22
C ASP A 407 -20.50 10.00 -15.81
N ASP A 408 -19.62 9.03 -15.50
CA ASP A 408 -19.43 8.50 -14.14
C ASP A 408 -18.09 8.93 -13.50
N VAL A 409 -17.30 9.80 -14.15
CA VAL A 409 -16.13 10.44 -13.53
C VAL A 409 -16.58 11.72 -12.83
N THR A 410 -17.47 11.57 -11.85
CA THR A 410 -17.74 12.62 -10.88
C THR A 410 -16.69 12.56 -9.77
N ASP A 411 -15.86 13.59 -9.73
CA ASP A 411 -15.18 14.17 -8.55
C ASP A 411 -14.12 13.40 -7.75
N ASN A 412 -13.67 12.17 -8.07
CA ASN A 412 -12.78 11.44 -7.13
C ASN A 412 -11.65 10.52 -7.65
N ASP A 413 -11.14 10.67 -8.88
CA ASP A 413 -10.08 9.76 -9.40
C ASP A 413 -8.62 10.22 -9.19
N TRP A 414 -8.35 10.84 -8.04
CA TRP A 414 -7.13 10.55 -7.30
C TRP A 414 -7.56 10.17 -5.88
N ASN A 415 -7.63 8.88 -5.63
CA ASN A 415 -8.17 8.37 -4.38
C ASN A 415 -7.20 8.77 -3.26
N PHE A 416 -7.64 9.66 -2.39
CA PHE A 416 -6.89 10.09 -1.20
C PHE A 416 -6.46 8.87 -0.33
N SER A 417 -7.08 7.70 -0.51
CA SER A 417 -6.60 6.43 0.03
C SER A 417 -5.13 6.13 -0.29
N ASP A 418 -4.64 6.49 -1.47
CA ASP A 418 -3.24 6.23 -1.85
C ASP A 418 -2.28 7.12 -1.06
N VAL A 419 -2.66 8.38 -0.80
CA VAL A 419 -1.96 9.29 0.12
C VAL A 419 -2.09 8.82 1.57
N VAL A 420 -3.23 8.27 1.97
CA VAL A 420 -3.42 7.69 3.31
C VAL A 420 -2.56 6.44 3.51
N THR A 421 -2.34 5.62 2.46
CA THR A 421 -1.40 4.49 2.53
C THR A 421 0.07 4.94 2.63
N THR A 422 0.45 6.08 2.05
CA THR A 422 1.78 6.69 2.28
C THR A 422 1.89 7.38 3.66
N LEU A 423 0.77 7.54 4.36
CA LEU A 423 0.73 7.91 5.78
C LEU A 423 0.69 6.71 6.74
N ALA A 424 0.59 5.45 6.29
CA ALA A 424 0.69 4.27 7.17
C ALA A 424 2.06 4.17 7.91
N PRO A 425 3.21 4.51 7.28
CA PRO A 425 4.50 4.59 7.97
C PRO A 425 4.53 5.62 9.11
N VAL A 426 3.65 6.61 9.08
CA VAL A 426 3.50 7.67 10.10
C VAL A 426 2.92 7.11 11.39
N LEU A 427 1.87 6.30 11.23
CA LEU A 427 1.24 5.55 12.30
C LEU A 427 2.20 4.53 12.91
N ALA A 428 3.10 3.95 12.09
CA ALA A 428 4.18 3.09 12.53
C ALA A 428 5.28 3.88 13.28
N LEU A 429 5.71 5.06 12.81
CA LEU A 429 6.74 5.89 13.45
C LEU A 429 6.34 6.40 14.85
N LEU A 430 5.05 6.63 15.09
CA LEU A 430 4.51 6.91 16.43
C LEU A 430 4.65 5.72 17.40
N LYS A 431 4.76 4.49 16.88
CA LYS A 431 5.09 3.28 17.66
C LYS A 431 6.60 3.12 17.89
N ILE A 432 7.45 3.77 17.08
CA ILE A 432 8.92 3.64 17.11
C ILE A 432 9.57 4.54 18.16
N HIS A 433 9.01 5.73 18.41
CA HIS A 433 9.46 6.58 19.51
C HIS A 433 8.73 6.20 20.81
N PRO A 434 9.42 5.71 21.85
CA PRO A 434 8.77 5.22 23.04
C PRO A 434 8.21 6.37 23.87
N ILE A 435 6.97 6.77 23.60
CA ILE A 435 6.15 7.55 24.55
C ILE A 435 6.09 6.79 25.89
N VAL A 436 6.08 5.46 25.84
CA VAL A 436 6.15 4.52 26.97
C VAL A 436 7.37 4.75 27.89
N ALA A 437 8.55 5.06 27.34
CA ALA A 437 9.75 5.32 28.14
C ALA A 437 9.69 6.67 28.88
N VAL A 438 9.05 7.66 28.27
CA VAL A 438 8.87 9.00 28.84
C VAL A 438 7.86 8.99 29.99
N VAL A 439 6.73 8.29 29.80
CA VAL A 439 5.66 8.18 30.80
C VAL A 439 6.15 7.43 32.05
N SER A 440 6.81 6.28 31.87
CA SER A 440 7.31 5.47 33.00
C SER A 440 8.44 6.16 33.79
N THR A 441 9.41 6.78 33.13
CA THR A 441 10.58 7.41 33.80
C THR A 441 10.24 8.70 34.55
N ILE A 442 9.25 9.47 34.07
CA ILE A 442 8.87 10.76 34.65
C ILE A 442 7.86 10.59 35.79
N LEU A 443 6.90 9.68 35.65
CA LEU A 443 5.83 9.52 36.63
C LEU A 443 6.30 8.71 37.87
N LEU A 444 7.02 7.59 37.69
CA LEU A 444 7.44 6.71 38.79
C LEU A 444 8.13 7.43 39.98
N PRO A 445 9.08 8.38 39.78
CA PRO A 445 9.76 9.06 40.88
C PRO A 445 8.88 10.11 41.60
N VAL A 446 7.93 10.72 40.89
CA VAL A 446 7.04 11.76 41.43
C VAL A 446 5.95 11.13 42.30
N PHE A 447 5.38 10.00 41.87
CA PHE A 447 4.31 9.33 42.62
C PHE A 447 4.80 8.48 43.78
N ALA A 448 6.00 7.86 43.69
CA ALA A 448 6.62 7.19 44.83
C ALA A 448 6.81 8.14 46.03
N LYS A 449 7.19 9.40 45.77
CA LYS A 449 7.33 10.45 46.81
C LYS A 449 6.00 10.95 47.38
N LEU A 450 4.91 10.86 46.63
CA LEU A 450 3.57 11.26 47.09
C LEU A 450 2.90 10.15 47.93
N ALA A 451 3.23 8.88 47.68
CA ALA A 451 2.77 7.74 48.46
C ALA A 451 3.41 7.67 49.87
N ASP A 452 4.65 8.13 50.04
CA ASP A 452 5.37 8.16 51.32
C ASP A 452 4.85 9.24 52.32
N MET A 453 3.94 10.11 51.90
CA MET A 453 3.47 11.26 52.69
C MET A 453 2.23 10.92 53.55
N PHE A 454 2.43 10.08 54.59
CA PHE A 454 1.67 9.91 55.86
C PHE A 454 0.12 9.81 55.88
N MET A 455 -0.37 8.72 56.51
CA MET A 455 -1.77 8.45 56.85
C MET A 455 -2.25 9.24 58.09
N SER A 456 -3.29 10.08 57.93
CA SER A 456 -4.21 10.46 59.01
C SER A 456 -5.62 10.70 58.46
N SER A 457 -6.65 10.21 59.15
CA SER A 457 -8.01 10.04 58.64
C SER A 457 -8.84 11.33 58.50
N SER A 458 -8.35 12.49 58.95
CA SER A 458 -9.12 13.76 58.97
C SER A 458 -8.84 14.71 57.81
N LYS A 459 -7.91 14.37 56.88
CA LYS A 459 -7.54 15.22 55.73
C LYS A 459 -7.55 14.49 54.37
N ARG A 460 -8.26 13.37 54.30
CA ARG A 460 -8.22 12.46 53.14
C ARG A 460 -8.73 13.11 51.84
N GLU A 461 -9.79 13.92 51.90
CA GLU A 461 -10.31 14.65 50.72
C GLU A 461 -9.33 15.72 50.22
N ALA A 462 -8.86 16.60 51.12
CA ALA A 462 -7.89 17.63 50.76
C ALA A 462 -6.55 17.07 50.25
N GLN A 463 -6.13 15.90 50.75
CA GLN A 463 -4.94 15.18 50.28
C GLN A 463 -5.14 14.58 48.89
N LEU A 464 -6.29 13.94 48.62
CA LEU A 464 -6.62 13.41 47.31
C LEU A 464 -6.68 14.52 46.25
N GLU A 465 -7.18 15.69 46.63
CA GLU A 465 -7.25 16.86 45.76
C GLU A 465 -5.87 17.46 45.46
N ALA A 466 -4.99 17.53 46.47
CA ALA A 466 -3.59 17.93 46.30
C ALA A 466 -2.78 16.93 45.45
N GLN A 467 -3.00 15.62 45.63
CA GLN A 467 -2.37 14.57 44.81
C GLN A 467 -2.85 14.65 43.35
N ARG A 468 -4.14 14.89 43.13
CA ARG A 468 -4.71 15.08 41.79
C ARG A 468 -4.16 16.32 41.10
N GLU A 469 -4.01 17.42 41.84
CA GLU A 469 -3.45 18.66 41.28
C GLU A 469 -1.95 18.49 40.95
N SER A 470 -1.19 17.78 41.78
CA SER A 470 0.21 17.44 41.48
C SER A 470 0.33 16.50 40.27
N ALA A 471 -0.57 15.53 40.13
CA ALA A 471 -0.64 14.66 38.96
C ALA A 471 -0.94 15.45 37.68
N ARG A 472 -1.91 16.37 37.72
CA ARG A 472 -2.22 17.29 36.61
C ARG A 472 -1.01 18.12 36.21
N GLN A 473 -0.32 18.75 37.18
CA GLN A 473 0.85 19.58 36.89
C GLN A 473 2.01 18.76 36.29
N SER A 474 2.18 17.52 36.73
CA SER A 474 3.22 16.62 36.19
C SER A 474 2.91 16.21 34.76
N VAL A 475 1.65 15.85 34.47
CA VAL A 475 1.22 15.53 33.09
C VAL A 475 1.35 16.75 32.18
N LEU A 476 0.88 17.93 32.63
CA LEU A 476 0.87 19.16 31.85
C LEU A 476 2.27 19.70 31.55
N ASN A 477 3.17 19.69 32.54
CA ASN A 477 4.47 20.36 32.40
C ASN A 477 5.61 19.42 31.99
N GLN A 478 5.42 18.10 32.03
CA GLN A 478 6.48 17.13 31.74
C GLN A 478 6.08 16.12 30.66
N VAL A 479 4.91 15.48 30.81
CA VAL A 479 4.48 14.44 29.85
C VAL A 479 4.06 15.05 28.51
N ILE A 480 3.14 16.02 28.52
CA ILE A 480 2.64 16.64 27.27
C ILE A 480 3.77 17.28 26.46
N PRO A 481 4.66 18.13 27.03
CA PRO A 481 5.74 18.75 26.26
C PRO A 481 6.67 17.74 25.60
N GLN A 482 6.98 16.63 26.27
CA GLN A 482 7.86 15.61 25.71
C GLN A 482 7.18 14.80 24.60
N VAL A 483 5.88 14.51 24.75
CA VAL A 483 5.06 13.92 23.67
C VAL A 483 5.05 14.85 22.46
N ILE A 484 4.89 16.16 22.67
CA ILE A 484 4.89 17.16 21.60
C ILE A 484 6.23 17.24 20.87
N ILE A 485 7.37 17.18 21.57
CA ILE A 485 8.69 17.13 20.94
C ILE A 485 8.82 15.91 20.01
N ASN A 486 8.44 14.73 20.51
CA ASN A 486 8.53 13.48 19.74
C ASN A 486 7.60 13.51 18.52
N VAL A 487 6.37 13.98 18.70
CA VAL A 487 5.38 14.12 17.63
C VAL A 487 5.87 15.10 16.57
N ASN A 488 6.43 16.24 16.96
CA ASN A 488 6.94 17.23 16.02
C ASN A 488 8.10 16.66 15.17
N GLN A 489 9.03 15.92 15.77
CA GLN A 489 10.14 15.28 15.07
C GLN A 489 9.65 14.23 14.06
N ALA A 490 8.74 13.35 14.48
CA ALA A 490 8.17 12.34 13.60
C ALA A 490 7.40 13.00 12.44
N LEU A 491 6.49 13.93 12.75
CA LEU A 491 5.69 14.66 11.75
C LEU A 491 6.57 15.39 10.73
N THR A 492 7.69 15.98 11.16
CA THR A 492 8.63 16.66 10.26
C THR A 492 9.20 15.70 9.21
N THR A 493 9.64 14.52 9.62
CA THR A 493 10.16 13.49 8.70
C THR A 493 9.05 13.00 7.77
N ILE A 494 7.89 12.71 8.33
CA ILE A 494 6.72 12.19 7.62
C ILE A 494 6.24 13.13 6.53
N VAL A 495 6.04 14.40 6.87
CA VAL A 495 5.56 15.42 5.95
C VAL A 495 6.61 15.59 4.85
N ARG A 496 7.90 15.64 5.20
CA ARG A 496 9.00 15.71 4.23
C ARG A 496 9.02 14.53 3.27
N ASP A 497 8.92 13.30 3.75
CA ASP A 497 9.00 12.10 2.91
C ASP A 497 7.82 12.01 1.95
N ASN A 498 6.61 12.31 2.42
CA ASN A 498 5.41 12.36 1.57
C ASN A 498 5.51 13.46 0.50
N ILE A 499 6.05 14.62 0.85
CA ILE A 499 6.30 15.70 -0.12
C ILE A 499 7.35 15.27 -1.14
N ASN A 500 8.45 14.68 -0.69
CA ASN A 500 9.51 14.21 -1.58
C ASN A 500 9.00 13.12 -2.53
N GLN A 501 8.13 12.23 -2.05
CA GLN A 501 7.46 11.24 -2.89
C GLN A 501 6.51 11.91 -3.90
N ALA A 502 5.67 12.86 -3.46
CA ALA A 502 4.80 13.61 -4.36
C ALA A 502 5.60 14.37 -5.43
N LYS A 503 6.73 15.00 -5.05
CA LYS A 503 7.67 15.64 -5.95
C LYS A 503 8.30 14.64 -6.91
N SER A 504 8.76 13.49 -6.45
CA SER A 504 9.40 12.46 -7.29
C SER A 504 8.43 11.83 -8.28
N THR A 505 7.20 11.52 -7.87
CA THR A 505 6.13 11.05 -8.77
C THR A 505 5.83 12.12 -9.82
N MET A 506 5.76 13.39 -9.39
CA MET A 506 5.53 14.49 -10.31
C MET A 506 6.69 14.70 -11.28
N GLU A 507 7.93 14.65 -10.80
CA GLU A 507 9.13 14.69 -11.64
C GLU A 507 9.16 13.54 -12.64
N THR A 508 8.73 12.35 -12.24
CA THR A 508 8.63 11.18 -13.13
C THR A 508 7.59 11.41 -14.22
N LEU A 509 6.35 11.76 -13.85
CA LEU A 509 5.30 12.12 -14.79
C LEU A 509 5.73 13.27 -15.72
N MET A 510 6.46 14.25 -15.20
CA MET A 510 6.97 15.35 -15.99
C MET A 510 8.07 14.95 -16.93
N ASN A 511 8.99 14.09 -16.51
CA ASN A 511 10.06 13.59 -17.35
C ASN A 511 9.48 12.70 -18.45
N GLU A 512 8.48 11.88 -18.16
CA GLU A 512 7.72 11.12 -19.16
C GLU A 512 7.06 12.06 -20.17
N ARG A 513 6.33 13.09 -19.71
CA ARG A 513 5.65 14.05 -20.60
C ARG A 513 6.63 14.94 -21.37
N ALA A 514 7.73 15.35 -20.75
CA ALA A 514 8.79 16.12 -21.40
C ALA A 514 9.52 15.27 -22.45
N SER A 515 9.71 13.98 -22.19
CA SER A 515 10.25 13.03 -23.17
C SER A 515 9.33 12.91 -24.38
N LEU A 516 8.01 12.78 -24.17
CA LEU A 516 7.02 12.74 -25.25
C LEU A 516 7.02 14.03 -26.09
N VAL A 517 7.18 15.19 -25.46
CA VAL A 517 7.30 16.48 -26.18
C VAL A 517 8.63 16.58 -26.92
N GLN A 518 9.73 16.20 -26.28
CA GLN A 518 11.06 16.20 -26.89
C GLN A 518 11.08 15.28 -28.12
N GLN A 519 10.40 14.15 -28.02
CA GLN A 519 10.21 13.21 -29.09
C GLN A 519 9.32 13.79 -30.21
N GLN A 520 8.21 14.47 -29.90
CA GLN A 520 7.43 15.21 -30.92
C GLN A 520 8.28 16.29 -31.62
N LEU A 521 9.14 17.00 -30.87
CA LEU A 521 10.04 18.01 -31.41
C LEU A 521 11.10 17.39 -32.33
N GLU A 522 11.70 16.27 -31.93
CA GLU A 522 12.65 15.49 -32.75
C GLU A 522 11.98 14.93 -34.01
N GLN A 523 10.74 14.43 -33.90
CA GLN A 523 9.95 13.95 -35.02
C GLN A 523 9.72 15.08 -36.02
N LYS A 524 9.27 16.25 -35.54
CA LYS A 524 9.06 17.44 -36.38
C LYS A 524 10.36 17.97 -36.98
N GLU A 525 11.48 17.90 -36.26
CA GLU A 525 12.81 18.28 -36.79
C GLU A 525 13.24 17.35 -37.92
N GLN A 526 13.03 16.04 -37.76
CA GLN A 526 13.31 15.07 -38.81
C GLN A 526 12.37 15.25 -40.00
N ASP A 527 11.10 15.57 -39.77
CA ASP A 527 10.14 15.85 -40.85
C ASP A 527 10.53 17.14 -41.59
N ILE A 528 11.02 18.19 -40.91
CA ILE A 528 11.58 19.39 -41.54
C ILE A 528 12.79 19.07 -42.43
N GLN A 529 13.62 18.09 -42.05
CA GLN A 529 14.83 17.71 -42.78
C GLN A 529 14.61 16.65 -43.87
N ALA A 530 13.50 15.90 -43.80
CA ALA A 530 13.19 14.80 -44.70
C ALA A 530 12.68 15.29 -46.07
N SER A 531 13.08 14.61 -47.14
CA SER A 531 12.45 14.80 -48.46
C SER A 531 10.96 14.44 -48.38
N GLN A 532 10.11 15.03 -49.23
CA GLN A 532 8.69 14.66 -49.34
C GLN A 532 8.48 13.13 -49.49
N ALA A 533 9.38 12.44 -50.21
CA ALA A 533 9.33 10.98 -50.37
C ALA A 533 9.63 10.21 -49.07
N GLU A 534 10.37 10.83 -48.15
CA GLU A 534 10.77 10.27 -46.86
C GLU A 534 9.74 10.60 -45.76
N GLN A 535 9.11 11.78 -45.83
CA GLN A 535 7.92 12.11 -45.06
C GLN A 535 6.75 11.15 -45.38
N GLU A 536 6.51 10.85 -46.65
CA GLU A 536 5.44 9.94 -47.06
C GLU A 536 5.70 8.50 -46.58
N LYS A 537 6.96 8.05 -46.62
CA LYS A 537 7.37 6.76 -46.01
C LYS A 537 7.15 6.75 -44.50
N ARG A 538 7.45 7.83 -43.80
CA ARG A 538 7.20 7.94 -42.34
C ARG A 538 5.71 7.93 -42.02
N LYS A 539 4.89 8.66 -42.76
CA LYS A 539 3.42 8.62 -42.63
C LYS A 539 2.87 7.21 -42.82
N GLN A 540 3.42 6.41 -43.74
CA GLN A 540 3.05 4.99 -43.90
C GLN A 540 3.40 4.15 -42.66
N VAL A 541 4.56 4.40 -42.03
CA VAL A 541 4.94 3.73 -40.79
C VAL A 541 4.01 4.11 -39.64
N TYR A 542 3.70 5.40 -39.46
CA TYR A 542 2.78 5.86 -38.42
C TYR A 542 1.39 5.22 -38.57
N LYS A 543 0.88 5.15 -39.82
CA LYS A 543 -0.40 4.47 -40.12
C LYS A 543 -0.36 3.00 -39.72
N SER A 544 0.71 2.28 -40.05
CA SER A 544 0.88 0.87 -39.68
C SER A 544 0.86 0.68 -38.17
N ASP A 545 1.56 1.54 -37.44
CA ASP A 545 1.69 1.46 -35.98
C ASP A 545 0.39 1.84 -35.26
N GLN A 546 -0.33 2.83 -35.77
CA GLN A 546 -1.65 3.23 -35.28
C GLN A 546 -2.67 2.09 -35.49
N VAL A 547 -2.64 1.44 -36.67
CA VAL A 547 -3.50 0.28 -36.95
C VAL A 547 -3.22 -0.85 -35.97
N PHE A 548 -1.95 -1.13 -35.68
CA PHE A 548 -1.57 -2.12 -34.68
C PHE A 548 -2.19 -1.82 -33.30
N PHE A 549 -1.99 -0.62 -32.74
CA PHE A 549 -2.56 -0.30 -31.44
C PHE A 549 -4.09 -0.30 -31.45
N THR A 550 -4.71 0.21 -32.51
CA THR A 550 -6.17 0.22 -32.65
C THR A 550 -6.74 -1.19 -32.64
N GLN A 551 -6.10 -2.13 -33.34
CA GLN A 551 -6.49 -3.54 -33.35
C GLN A 551 -6.28 -4.19 -31.98
N LEU A 552 -5.13 -3.95 -31.34
CA LEU A 552 -4.82 -4.47 -30.01
C LEU A 552 -5.86 -3.98 -28.98
N ILE A 553 -6.18 -2.69 -28.99
CA ILE A 553 -7.18 -2.09 -28.09
C ILE A 553 -8.55 -2.72 -28.31
N ALA A 554 -8.98 -2.89 -29.56
CA ALA A 554 -10.27 -3.52 -29.87
C ALA A 554 -10.34 -4.96 -29.34
N GLN A 555 -9.27 -5.75 -29.55
CA GLN A 555 -9.19 -7.13 -29.06
C GLN A 555 -9.12 -7.24 -27.53
N LEU A 556 -8.65 -6.20 -26.83
CA LEU A 556 -8.63 -6.14 -25.37
C LEU A 556 -9.95 -5.62 -24.77
N ALA A 557 -10.79 -4.94 -25.57
CA ALA A 557 -12.09 -4.45 -25.17
C ALA A 557 -13.18 -5.53 -25.22
N ASP A 558 -13.11 -6.42 -26.22
CA ASP A 558 -13.90 -7.66 -26.30
C ASP A 558 -13.57 -8.62 -25.13
#